data_AF-A0A397U6P2-F1
#
_entry.id   AF-A0A397U6P2-F1
#
_cell.length_a   1.000
_cell.length_b   1.000
_cell.length_c   1.000
_cell.angle_alpha   90.00
_cell.angle_beta   90.00
_cell.angle_gamma   90.00
#
_symmetry.space_group_name_H-M   'P 1'
#
loop_
_entity.id
_entity.type
_entity.pdbx_description
1 polymer ?
#
loop_
_entity_poly.entity_id
_entity_poly.type
_entity_poly.pdbx_seq_one_letter_code
_entity_poly.pdbx_strand_id
1 'polypeptide(L)'
;EMEKPISDKDEAGFIYAYRLVEGLSTQHDPNFTLYKVGRATNVHRRLYQWSHHCGYTPELIELFPHVNQTSSFNSQESFLETLLNEETEGNSSSNDERLEQLARIPKCKYTHRAERLIHIELSEKFKVDMGKCLGCGNIHREWFQVKSGNEGWEEVRKVIVHWMTYVEKHYGVG
;
A
#
# COMPACT_ATOMS: atom_id res chain seq x y z
N GLU A 1 21.72 1.45 -4.61
CA GLU A 1 20.51 0.97 -3.92
C GLU A 1 20.29 -0.54 -4.05
N MET A 2 20.33 -1.10 -5.27
CA MET A 2 20.12 -2.54 -5.53
C MET A 2 21.23 -3.47 -5.00
N GLU A 3 22.44 -2.93 -4.81
CA GLU A 3 23.62 -3.65 -4.30
C GLU A 3 23.68 -3.70 -2.77
N LYS A 4 22.81 -2.96 -2.06
CA LYS A 4 22.78 -2.99 -0.60
C LYS A 4 22.28 -4.36 -0.14
N PRO A 5 22.90 -5.01 0.85
CA PRO A 5 22.41 -6.28 1.37
C PRO A 5 20.96 -6.15 1.80
N ILE A 6 20.16 -7.19 1.52
CA ILE A 6 18.79 -7.30 2.01
C ILE A 6 18.88 -7.23 3.54
N SER A 7 18.08 -6.37 4.16
CA SER A 7 18.05 -6.29 5.61
C SER A 7 17.40 -7.57 6.15
N ASP A 8 17.90 -8.15 7.24
CA ASP A 8 17.27 -9.30 7.91
C ASP A 8 15.85 -9.01 8.42
N LYS A 9 15.41 -7.74 8.35
CA LYS A 9 14.05 -7.28 8.67
C LYS A 9 13.12 -7.13 7.45
N ASP A 10 13.58 -7.47 6.24
CA ASP A 10 12.73 -7.42 5.04
C ASP A 10 11.77 -8.63 5.05
N GLU A 11 10.51 -8.36 5.38
CA GLU A 11 9.43 -9.34 5.35
C GLU A 11 8.63 -9.25 4.05
N ALA A 12 8.19 -10.41 3.56
CA ALA A 12 7.27 -10.47 2.43
C ALA A 12 5.93 -9.82 2.79
N GLY A 13 5.42 -8.97 1.91
CA GLY A 13 4.18 -8.23 2.18
C GLY A 13 3.57 -7.64 0.92
N PHE A 14 2.83 -6.55 1.11
CA PHE A 14 2.10 -5.89 0.05
C PHE A 14 2.59 -4.46 -0.16
N ILE A 15 2.56 -4.02 -1.41
CA ILE A 15 2.57 -2.60 -1.77
C ILE A 15 1.12 -2.13 -1.83
N TYR A 16 0.83 -0.98 -1.26
CA TYR A 16 -0.52 -0.42 -1.25
C TYR A 16 -0.48 1.06 -1.54
N ALA A 17 -1.56 1.56 -2.14
CA ALA A 17 -1.76 2.98 -2.35
C ALA A 17 -3.11 3.41 -1.77
N TYR A 18 -3.12 4.58 -1.12
CA TYR A 18 -4.34 5.15 -0.56
C TYR A 18 -4.38 6.67 -0.80
N ARG A 19 -5.57 7.24 -0.71
CA ARG A 19 -5.80 8.70 -0.65
C ARG A 19 -6.49 9.07 0.64
N LEU A 20 -6.55 10.36 0.98
CA LEU A 20 -7.34 10.84 2.13
C LEU A 20 -8.66 11.41 1.65
N VAL A 21 -9.76 10.96 2.25
CA VAL A 21 -11.12 11.44 1.93
C VAL A 21 -11.37 12.83 2.51
N GLU A 22 -10.84 13.10 3.70
CA GLU A 22 -11.07 14.35 4.44
C GLU A 22 -9.78 14.96 4.99
N GLY A 23 -9.79 16.28 5.18
CA GLY A 23 -8.80 17.03 5.96
C GLY A 23 -7.60 17.62 5.21
N LEU A 24 -7.23 17.08 4.04
CA LEU A 24 -6.05 17.56 3.27
C LEU A 24 -6.29 17.68 1.76
N SER A 25 -7.20 16.90 1.17
CA SER A 25 -7.60 17.04 -0.24
C SER A 25 -8.40 18.32 -0.50
N THR A 26 -9.05 18.90 0.52
CA THR A 26 -9.86 20.13 0.43
C THR A 26 -9.06 21.42 0.42
N GLN A 27 -7.77 21.38 0.76
CA GLN A 27 -6.84 22.52 0.69
C GLN A 27 -6.10 22.59 -0.65
N HIS A 28 -6.22 21.54 -1.47
CA HIS A 28 -5.58 21.44 -2.77
C HIS A 28 -6.58 21.63 -3.90
N ASP A 29 -6.04 22.05 -5.06
CA ASP A 29 -6.81 22.27 -6.28
C ASP A 29 -7.63 21.00 -6.62
N PRO A 30 -8.97 21.10 -6.78
CA PRO A 30 -9.84 19.96 -7.09
C PRO A 30 -9.47 19.24 -8.38
N ASN A 31 -8.65 19.86 -9.24
CA ASN A 31 -8.06 19.24 -10.42
C ASN A 31 -6.97 18.22 -10.10
N PHE A 32 -6.59 18.03 -8.83
CA PHE A 32 -5.54 17.10 -8.42
C PHE A 32 -5.99 16.17 -7.28
N THR A 33 -5.47 14.95 -7.30
CA THR A 33 -5.63 13.95 -6.25
C THR A 33 -4.28 13.63 -5.64
N LEU A 34 -4.26 13.47 -4.32
CA LEU A 34 -3.08 13.08 -3.57
C LEU A 34 -3.12 11.59 -3.26
N TYR A 35 -2.06 10.89 -3.65
CA TYR A 35 -1.85 9.49 -3.30
C TYR A 35 -0.62 9.33 -2.41
N LYS A 36 -0.70 8.40 -1.47
CA LYS A 36 0.46 7.88 -0.76
C LYS A 36 0.63 6.40 -1.10
N VAL A 37 1.86 6.03 -1.45
CA VAL A 37 2.24 4.64 -1.70
C VAL A 37 3.12 4.16 -0.54
N GLY A 38 2.87 2.96 -0.05
CA GLY A 38 3.67 2.36 1.01
C GLY A 38 3.72 0.84 0.94
N ARG A 39 4.42 0.24 1.90
CA ARG A 39 4.48 -1.21 2.12
C ARG A 39 3.99 -1.61 3.51
N ALA A 40 3.35 -2.76 3.62
CA ALA A 40 3.04 -3.39 4.89
C ALA A 40 2.80 -4.90 4.73
N THR A 41 3.04 -5.66 5.79
CA THR A 41 2.62 -7.07 5.89
C THR A 41 1.13 -7.19 6.20
N ASN A 42 0.58 -6.25 6.99
CA ASN A 42 -0.84 -6.07 7.25
C ASN A 42 -1.24 -4.62 6.93
N VAL A 43 -1.80 -4.41 5.73
CA VAL A 43 -2.18 -3.08 5.22
C VAL A 43 -3.33 -2.48 6.01
N HIS A 44 -4.34 -3.29 6.38
CA HIS A 44 -5.49 -2.83 7.14
C HIS A 44 -5.06 -2.24 8.50
N ARG A 45 -4.24 -2.98 9.27
CA ARG A 45 -3.68 -2.50 10.54
C ARG A 45 -2.88 -1.20 10.36
N ARG A 46 -2.12 -1.09 9.27
CA ARG A 46 -1.32 0.10 8.98
C ARG A 46 -2.20 1.31 8.67
N LEU A 47 -3.29 1.14 7.91
CA LEU A 47 -4.26 2.20 7.63
C LEU A 47 -5.02 2.62 8.90
N TYR A 48 -5.43 1.66 9.73
CA TYR A 48 -6.06 1.92 11.02
C TYR A 48 -5.17 2.78 11.94
N GLN A 49 -3.88 2.43 12.07
CA GLN A 49 -2.91 3.24 12.83
C GLN A 49 -2.80 4.66 12.28
N TRP A 50 -2.80 4.80 10.96
CA TRP A 50 -2.73 6.11 10.31
C TRP A 50 -3.96 6.96 10.63
N SER A 51 -5.15 6.35 10.56
CA SER A 51 -6.42 6.98 10.91
C SER A 51 -6.43 7.41 12.38
N HIS A 52 -6.06 6.52 13.29
CA HIS A 52 -6.02 6.84 14.72
C HIS A 52 -4.97 7.88 15.10
N HIS A 53 -3.80 7.84 14.48
CA HIS A 53 -2.71 8.74 14.84
C HIS A 53 -2.86 10.14 14.25
N CYS A 54 -3.43 10.25 13.04
CA CYS A 54 -3.50 11.51 12.30
C CYS A 54 -4.92 12.08 12.21
N GLY A 55 -5.95 11.31 12.60
CA GLY A 55 -7.35 11.75 12.54
C GLY A 55 -7.90 11.90 11.13
N TYR A 56 -7.29 11.26 10.13
CA TYR A 56 -7.76 11.28 8.74
C TYR A 56 -8.25 9.91 8.32
N THR A 57 -9.27 9.85 7.47
CA THR A 57 -9.77 8.58 6.93
C THR A 57 -9.05 8.23 5.63
N PRO A 58 -8.11 7.26 5.62
CA PRO A 58 -7.51 6.79 4.39
C PRO A 58 -8.48 5.91 3.61
N GLU A 59 -8.63 6.18 2.33
CA GLU A 59 -9.33 5.32 1.37
C GLU A 59 -8.29 4.53 0.60
N LEU A 60 -8.24 3.22 0.82
CA LEU A 60 -7.38 2.32 0.08
C LEU A 60 -7.85 2.23 -1.38
N ILE A 61 -6.92 2.42 -2.31
CA ILE A 61 -7.20 2.47 -3.76
C ILE A 61 -6.87 1.15 -4.42
N GLU A 62 -5.67 0.65 -4.19
CA GLU A 62 -5.22 -0.63 -4.76
C GLU A 62 -4.13 -1.26 -3.90
N LEU A 63 -4.05 -2.58 -3.99
CA LEU A 63 -3.10 -3.44 -3.28
C LEU A 63 -2.36 -4.32 -4.30
N PHE A 64 -1.07 -4.52 -4.10
CA PHE A 64 -0.20 -5.32 -4.97
C PHE A 64 0.66 -6.30 -4.16
N PRO A 65 0.83 -7.55 -4.62
CA PRO A 65 0.14 -8.17 -5.77
C PRO A 65 -1.36 -8.38 -5.50
N HIS A 66 -2.14 -8.58 -6.57
CA HIS A 66 -3.58 -8.87 -6.44
C HIS A 66 -3.78 -10.23 -5.77
N VAL A 67 -4.61 -10.27 -4.75
CA VAL A 67 -4.82 -11.48 -3.92
C VAL A 67 -5.65 -12.51 -4.67
N ASN A 68 -6.60 -12.04 -5.49
CA ASN A 68 -7.46 -12.85 -6.34
C ASN A 68 -7.73 -12.10 -7.65
N GLN A 69 -7.31 -12.67 -8.78
CA GLN A 69 -7.47 -12.04 -10.11
C GLN A 69 -8.92 -11.97 -10.60
N THR A 70 -9.84 -12.71 -9.96
CA THR A 70 -11.23 -12.88 -10.42
C THR A 70 -12.27 -12.11 -9.59
N SER A 71 -11.86 -11.39 -8.54
CA SER A 71 -12.77 -10.69 -7.64
C SER A 71 -12.56 -9.17 -7.63
N SER A 72 -13.66 -8.43 -7.47
CA SER A 72 -13.64 -6.98 -7.29
C SER A 72 -12.74 -6.57 -6.12
N PHE A 73 -12.13 -5.40 -6.21
CA PHE A 73 -11.20 -4.88 -5.20
C PHE A 73 -11.77 -4.93 -3.76
N ASN A 74 -13.03 -4.51 -3.57
CA ASN A 74 -13.69 -4.54 -2.25
C ASN A 74 -13.77 -5.96 -1.66
N SER A 75 -13.91 -6.98 -2.50
CA SER A 75 -13.93 -8.38 -2.07
C SER A 75 -12.55 -8.89 -1.70
N GLN A 76 -11.49 -8.38 -2.36
CA GLN A 76 -10.10 -8.73 -2.02
C GLN A 76 -9.71 -8.13 -0.66
N GLU A 77 -10.10 -6.88 -0.42
CA GLU A 77 -9.80 -6.16 0.82
C GLU A 77 -10.48 -6.83 2.03
N SER A 78 -11.78 -7.10 1.96
CA SER A 78 -12.52 -7.82 3.00
C SER A 78 -12.01 -9.25 3.24
N PHE A 79 -11.58 -9.95 2.18
CA PHE A 79 -10.99 -11.28 2.30
C PHE A 79 -9.65 -11.24 3.06
N LEU A 80 -8.77 -10.30 2.74
CA LEU A 80 -7.52 -10.12 3.47
C LEU A 80 -7.74 -9.67 4.90
N GLU A 81 -8.71 -8.79 5.15
CA GLU A 81 -9.06 -8.35 6.49
C GLU A 81 -9.42 -9.56 7.36
N THR A 82 -10.30 -10.42 6.86
CA THR A 82 -10.72 -11.65 7.55
C THR A 82 -9.53 -12.56 7.84
N LEU A 83 -8.60 -12.71 6.90
CA LEU A 83 -7.44 -13.60 7.04
C LEU A 83 -6.28 -13.02 7.86
N LEU A 84 -6.17 -11.70 7.99
CA LEU A 84 -5.07 -11.05 8.72
C LEU A 84 -5.45 -10.60 10.13
N ASN A 85 -6.75 -10.56 10.49
CA ASN A 85 -7.20 -10.18 11.83
C ASN A 85 -7.29 -11.40 12.77
N GLU A 86 -6.44 -11.44 13.80
CA GLU A 86 -6.30 -12.55 14.75
C GLU A 86 -7.53 -12.72 15.69
N GLU A 87 -8.41 -11.72 15.76
CA GLU A 87 -9.36 -11.54 16.87
C GLU A 87 -10.77 -12.14 16.66
N THR A 88 -10.92 -13.24 15.91
CA THR A 88 -12.22 -13.95 15.89
C THR A 88 -12.24 -15.06 16.93
N GLU A 89 -12.47 -14.68 18.19
CA GLU A 89 -12.91 -15.62 19.22
C GLU A 89 -14.26 -16.20 18.79
N GLY A 90 -14.27 -17.42 18.25
CA GLY A 90 -15.50 -18.21 18.11
C GLY A 90 -15.72 -18.98 16.80
N ASN A 91 -14.78 -19.00 15.84
CA ASN A 91 -14.99 -19.80 14.62
C ASN A 91 -14.09 -21.05 14.57
N SER A 92 -14.71 -22.21 14.45
CA SER A 92 -14.10 -23.55 14.55
C SER A 92 -13.27 -23.99 13.33
N SER A 93 -12.87 -23.07 12.45
CA SER A 93 -11.88 -23.41 11.41
C SER A 93 -10.54 -23.62 12.10
N SER A 94 -9.92 -24.77 11.84
CA SER A 94 -8.61 -25.08 12.40
C SER A 94 -7.63 -23.97 12.02
N ASN A 95 -6.83 -23.48 12.98
CA ASN A 95 -5.79 -22.47 12.72
C ASN A 95 -4.86 -22.88 11.56
N ASP A 96 -4.76 -24.19 11.31
CA ASP A 96 -4.00 -24.80 10.22
C ASP A 96 -4.53 -24.40 8.82
N GLU A 97 -5.85 -24.48 8.59
CA GLU A 97 -6.47 -24.05 7.32
C GLU A 97 -6.23 -22.56 7.03
N ARG A 98 -6.26 -21.72 8.06
CA ARG A 98 -6.01 -20.28 7.93
C ARG A 98 -4.54 -19.99 7.59
N LEU A 99 -3.61 -20.68 8.25
CA LEU A 99 -2.18 -20.56 7.96
C LEU A 99 -1.85 -21.04 6.54
N GLU A 100 -2.48 -22.13 6.09
CA GLU A 100 -2.37 -22.58 4.70
C GLU A 100 -2.93 -21.55 3.71
N GLN A 101 -4.08 -20.94 3.99
CA GLN A 101 -4.65 -19.88 3.14
C GLN A 101 -3.75 -18.64 3.09
N LEU A 102 -3.19 -18.21 4.24
CA LEU A 102 -2.24 -17.11 4.31
C LEU A 102 -0.94 -17.38 3.55
N ALA A 103 -0.50 -18.64 3.50
CA ALA A 103 0.67 -19.06 2.72
C ALA A 103 0.40 -19.10 1.21
N ARG A 104 -0.85 -19.27 0.78
CA ARG A 104 -1.25 -19.26 -0.65
C ARG A 104 -1.44 -17.85 -1.20
N ILE A 105 -1.58 -16.84 -0.34
CA ILE A 105 -1.72 -15.45 -0.80
C ILE A 105 -0.39 -14.97 -1.37
N PRO A 106 -0.35 -14.49 -2.63
CA PRO A 106 0.87 -13.97 -3.23
C PRO A 106 1.34 -12.75 -2.45
N LYS A 107 2.64 -12.73 -2.12
CA LYS A 107 3.28 -11.60 -1.44
C LYS A 107 4.54 -11.19 -2.21
N CYS A 108 4.84 -9.90 -2.20
CA CYS A 108 6.11 -9.45 -2.74
C CYS A 108 7.20 -9.73 -1.71
N LYS A 109 8.18 -10.56 -2.07
CA LYS A 109 9.30 -10.90 -1.18
C LYS A 109 10.20 -9.71 -0.86
N TYR A 110 10.34 -8.78 -1.80
CA TYR A 110 11.23 -7.63 -1.69
C TYR A 110 10.45 -6.31 -1.73
N THR A 111 9.37 -6.23 -0.95
CA THR A 111 8.49 -5.04 -0.86
C THR A 111 9.25 -3.76 -0.58
N HIS A 112 10.23 -3.79 0.33
CA HIS A 112 11.01 -2.61 0.69
C HIS A 112 11.83 -2.08 -0.50
N ARG A 113 12.46 -2.98 -1.28
CA ARG A 113 13.18 -2.59 -2.50
C ARG A 113 12.23 -2.06 -3.57
N ALA A 114 11.09 -2.73 -3.77
CA ALA A 114 10.06 -2.29 -4.71
C ALA A 114 9.55 -0.89 -4.34
N GLU A 115 9.16 -0.66 -3.09
CA GLU A 115 8.69 0.64 -2.59
C GLU A 115 9.74 1.72 -2.81
N ARG A 116 11.00 1.45 -2.45
CA ARG A 116 12.10 2.41 -2.63
C ARG A 116 12.22 2.87 -4.08
N LEU A 117 12.17 1.95 -5.04
CA LEU A 117 12.26 2.25 -6.47
C LEU A 117 11.03 3.02 -6.96
N ILE A 118 9.84 2.61 -6.52
CA ILE A 118 8.58 3.29 -6.81
C ILE A 118 8.63 4.75 -6.32
N HIS A 119 9.08 4.98 -5.08
CA HIS A 119 9.19 6.32 -4.52
C HIS A 119 10.20 7.17 -5.27
N ILE A 120 11.34 6.62 -5.70
CA ILE A 120 12.32 7.36 -6.49
C ILE A 120 11.67 7.86 -7.78
N GLU A 121 11.06 6.97 -8.57
CA GLU A 121 10.46 7.35 -9.86
C GLU A 121 9.26 8.29 -9.69
N LEU A 122 8.34 7.99 -8.75
CA LEU A 122 7.21 8.87 -8.49
C LEU A 122 7.68 10.22 -7.94
N SER A 123 8.79 10.26 -7.20
CA SER A 123 9.27 11.52 -6.63
C SER A 123 9.83 12.49 -7.65
N GLU A 124 10.31 11.98 -8.79
CA GLU A 124 10.80 12.80 -9.90
C GLU A 124 9.65 13.53 -10.61
N LYS A 125 8.47 12.90 -10.65
CA LYS A 125 7.32 13.38 -11.44
C LYS A 125 6.24 14.08 -10.61
N PHE A 126 5.95 13.57 -9.42
CA PHE A 126 4.71 13.87 -8.70
C PHE A 126 4.91 14.27 -7.23
N LYS A 127 6.15 14.33 -6.73
CA LYS A 127 6.40 14.60 -5.30
C LYS A 127 5.79 15.94 -4.88
N VAL A 128 5.05 15.91 -3.77
CA VAL A 128 4.61 17.11 -3.08
C VAL A 128 4.96 17.01 -1.60
N ASP A 129 5.37 18.14 -1.02
CA ASP A 129 5.60 18.25 0.41
C ASP A 129 4.35 18.85 1.07
N MET A 130 3.62 18.02 1.83
CA MET A 130 2.37 18.42 2.52
C MET A 130 2.60 19.22 3.81
N GLY A 131 3.85 19.56 4.14
CA GLY A 131 4.18 20.25 5.38
C GLY A 131 3.88 19.43 6.63
N LYS A 132 3.52 20.10 7.73
CA LYS A 132 3.18 19.47 9.01
C LYS A 132 1.73 18.98 9.00
N CYS A 133 1.54 17.75 9.41
CA CYS A 133 0.24 17.15 9.67
C CYS A 133 -0.52 17.94 10.74
N LEU A 134 -1.80 18.26 10.49
CA LEU A 134 -2.63 18.95 11.47
C LEU A 134 -3.07 18.02 12.62
N GLY A 135 -3.13 16.70 12.37
CA GLY A 135 -3.49 15.72 13.39
C GLY A 135 -2.34 15.38 14.33
N CYS A 136 -1.19 14.93 13.80
CA CYS A 136 -0.07 14.45 14.63
C CYS A 136 1.10 15.43 14.77
N GLY A 137 1.11 16.55 14.03
CA GLY A 137 2.18 17.55 14.05
C GLY A 137 3.47 17.16 13.31
N ASN A 138 3.60 15.91 12.86
CA ASN A 138 4.76 15.41 12.12
C ASN A 138 4.66 15.69 10.61
N ILE A 139 5.80 15.63 9.91
CA ILE A 139 5.83 15.76 8.44
C ILE A 139 5.68 14.38 7.82
N HIS A 140 4.57 14.15 7.11
CA HIS A 140 4.38 12.94 6.32
C HIS A 140 4.99 13.14 4.93
N ARG A 141 5.91 12.25 4.56
CA ARG A 141 6.60 12.27 3.26
C ARG A 141 5.94 11.31 2.28
N GLU A 142 6.41 11.31 1.04
CA GLU A 142 5.99 10.39 -0.03
C GLU A 142 4.52 10.58 -0.43
N TRP A 143 4.08 11.85 -0.44
CA TRP A 143 2.84 12.25 -1.10
C TRP A 143 3.12 12.53 -2.57
N PHE A 144 2.23 12.03 -3.42
CA PHE A 144 2.30 12.19 -4.85
C PHE A 144 1.02 12.89 -5.34
N GLN A 145 1.18 14.07 -5.93
CA GLN A 145 0.10 14.85 -6.50
C GLN A 145 -0.03 14.54 -7.99
N VAL A 146 -1.19 14.05 -8.41
CA VAL A 146 -1.50 13.74 -9.80
C VAL A 146 -2.79 14.41 -10.22
N LYS A 147 -3.02 14.54 -11.53
CA LYS A 147 -4.28 15.07 -12.06
C LYS A 147 -5.45 14.20 -11.59
N SER A 148 -6.52 14.85 -11.15
CA SER A 148 -7.74 14.18 -10.71
C SER A 148 -8.38 13.42 -11.86
N GLY A 149 -8.90 12.22 -11.56
CA GLY A 149 -9.45 11.28 -12.53
C GLY A 149 -8.59 10.04 -12.73
N ASN A 150 -9.07 9.15 -13.59
CA ASN A 150 -8.45 7.83 -13.82
C ASN A 150 -7.06 7.93 -14.46
N GLU A 151 -6.81 8.96 -15.27
CA GLU A 151 -5.51 9.15 -15.94
C GLU A 151 -4.38 9.32 -14.94
N GLY A 152 -4.55 10.16 -13.92
CA GLY A 152 -3.52 10.41 -12.91
C GLY A 152 -3.24 9.19 -12.04
N TRP A 153 -4.29 8.45 -11.65
CA TRP A 153 -4.10 7.17 -10.95
C TRP A 153 -3.34 6.17 -11.81
N GLU A 154 -3.68 6.06 -13.10
CA GLU A 154 -3.04 5.11 -14.01
C GLU A 154 -1.54 5.39 -14.18
N GLU A 155 -1.10 6.66 -14.12
CA GLU A 155 0.33 6.99 -14.11
C GLU A 155 1.04 6.47 -12.86
N VAL A 156 0.45 6.63 -11.67
CA VAL A 156 1.00 6.08 -10.42
C VAL A 156 1.01 4.55 -10.48
N ARG A 157 -0.09 3.96 -10.92
CA ARG A 157 -0.28 2.51 -11.04
C ARG A 157 0.75 1.89 -11.96
N LYS A 158 1.01 2.50 -13.12
CA LYS A 158 2.03 2.04 -14.08
C LYS A 158 3.41 1.92 -13.44
N VAL A 159 3.81 2.91 -12.64
CA VAL A 159 5.10 2.88 -11.94
C VAL A 159 5.14 1.75 -10.91
N ILE A 160 4.07 1.58 -10.12
CA ILE A 160 3.97 0.49 -9.14
C ILE A 160 4.10 -0.87 -9.83
N VAL A 161 3.30 -1.11 -10.87
CA VAL A 161 3.29 -2.38 -11.62
C VAL A 161 4.64 -2.63 -12.28
N HIS A 162 5.27 -1.60 -12.86
CA HIS A 162 6.58 -1.71 -13.49
C HIS A 162 7.63 -2.23 -12.51
N TRP A 163 7.76 -1.59 -11.35
CA TRP A 163 8.77 -1.98 -10.35
C TRP A 163 8.45 -3.29 -9.65
N MET A 164 7.18 -3.59 -9.40
CA MET A 164 6.75 -4.89 -8.89
C MET A 164 7.14 -6.02 -9.85
N THR A 165 6.77 -5.89 -11.13
CA THR A 165 7.11 -6.86 -12.18
C THR A 165 8.62 -7.00 -12.33
N TYR A 166 9.36 -5.89 -12.28
CA TYR A 166 10.82 -5.89 -12.37
C TYR A 166 11.46 -6.64 -11.20
N VAL A 167 11.02 -6.37 -9.97
CA VAL A 167 11.54 -7.02 -8.75
C VAL A 167 11.21 -8.51 -8.75
N GLU A 168 10.00 -8.90 -9.09
CA GLU A 168 9.61 -10.31 -9.22
C GLU A 168 10.46 -11.04 -10.26
N LYS A 169 10.69 -10.42 -11.42
CA LYS A 169 11.52 -10.99 -12.48
C LYS A 169 12.99 -11.13 -12.07
N HIS A 170 13.55 -10.15 -11.37
CA HIS A 170 14.97 -10.12 -11.03
C HIS A 170 15.34 -10.92 -9.77
N TYR A 171 14.41 -11.07 -8.82
CA TYR A 171 14.70 -11.71 -7.54
C TYR A 171 13.82 -12.94 -7.23
N GLY A 172 12.90 -13.29 -8.13
CA GLY A 172 11.98 -14.40 -7.98
C GLY A 172 10.68 -14.02 -7.30
N VAL A 173 9.62 -14.78 -7.60
CA VAL A 173 8.31 -14.68 -6.94
C VAL A 173 8.46 -15.14 -5.49
N GLY A 174 7.80 -14.42 -4.58
CA GLY A 174 7.71 -14.75 -3.15
C GLY A 174 6.62 -15.75 -2.86
#